data_AF-A0A9D6JKE4-F1
#
_entry.id   AF-A0A9D6JKE4-F1
#
_cell.length_a   1.000
_cell.length_b   1.000
_cell.length_c   1.000
_cell.angle_alpha   90.00
_cell.angle_beta   90.00
_cell.angle_gamma   90.00
#
_symmetry.space_group_name_H-M   'P 1'
#
loop_
_entity.id
_entity.type
_entity.pdbx_description
1 polymer ?
#
loop_
_entity_poly.entity_id
_entity_poly.type
_entity_poly.pdbx_seq_one_letter_code
_entity_poly.pdbx_strand_id
1 'polypeptide(L)'
;MDTDTGPADYMLFIEGKACGIIEAKREGSDLGGVAEQSGRYAMSTVKFIERWAANDQPLPFLYEATNHEVRFRDERDPHPRSRNLFHFHKPETLKEWLEEAINVGWADAGSPTKFATLRGRLQNLPELNTEKLRACQIAAIHGIEASLKAGKPRALLQMATGSGKTYTAVTQIYRLAKFAKIKRALFLVDRGNLGTNAKDEFEQFVIPHDGRKFTQHYNVNLLGRAGIPDATKVTISTIQRMYSQLTGQELDDEADEHSGFEIEANTINKEPRPVSYNSNIPIEEFDVIIIDECHRS
;
A
#
# COMPACT_ATOMS: atom_id res chain seq x y z
N MET A 1 -8.98 -2.49 30.81
CA MET A 1 -10.42 -2.74 30.57
C MET A 1 -10.57 -4.25 30.58
N ASP A 2 -11.29 -4.81 31.54
CA ASP A 2 -11.36 -6.26 31.70
C ASP A 2 -12.23 -6.86 30.59
N THR A 3 -11.64 -7.74 29.79
CA THR A 3 -12.39 -8.61 28.88
C THR A 3 -12.55 -9.99 29.52
N ASP A 4 -13.47 -10.80 29.01
CA ASP A 4 -13.72 -12.16 29.50
C ASP A 4 -12.51 -13.12 29.35
N THR A 5 -11.43 -12.70 28.66
CA THR A 5 -10.20 -13.47 28.45
C THR A 5 -8.93 -12.82 29.01
N GLY A 6 -9.05 -11.72 29.77
CA GLY A 6 -7.92 -10.94 30.32
C GLY A 6 -7.93 -9.46 29.89
N PRO A 7 -7.04 -8.60 30.40
CA PRO A 7 -6.98 -7.22 29.95
C PRO A 7 -6.31 -7.12 28.57
N ALA A 8 -6.97 -6.46 27.62
CA ALA A 8 -6.28 -5.93 26.44
C ALA A 8 -5.48 -4.68 26.84
N ASP A 9 -4.26 -4.52 26.31
CA ASP A 9 -3.42 -3.37 26.67
C ASP A 9 -4.06 -2.05 26.20
N TYR A 10 -4.50 -1.99 24.94
CA TYR A 10 -5.24 -0.86 24.39
C TYR A 10 -6.38 -1.28 23.47
N MET A 11 -7.49 -0.55 23.52
CA MET A 11 -8.64 -0.68 22.63
C MET A 11 -8.72 0.55 21.72
N LEU A 12 -8.94 0.32 20.43
CA LEU A 12 -9.09 1.37 19.42
C LEU A 12 -10.56 1.72 19.23
N PHE A 13 -10.84 3.03 19.26
CA PHE A 13 -12.16 3.58 19.03
C PHE A 13 -12.13 4.56 17.87
N ILE A 14 -13.09 4.44 16.96
CA ILE A 14 -13.39 5.42 15.92
C ILE A 14 -14.83 5.86 16.11
N GLU A 15 -15.05 7.16 16.27
CA GLU A 15 -16.37 7.76 16.53
C GLU A 15 -17.10 7.11 17.73
N GLY A 16 -16.36 6.79 18.79
CA GLY A 16 -16.90 6.20 20.01
C GLY A 16 -17.22 4.70 19.93
N LYS A 17 -17.01 4.06 18.77
CA LYS A 17 -17.22 2.63 18.56
C LYS A 17 -15.90 1.88 18.49
N ALA A 18 -15.83 0.73 19.16
CA ALA A 18 -14.63 -0.11 19.13
C ALA A 18 -14.42 -0.72 17.73
N CYS A 19 -13.18 -0.66 17.24
CA CYS A 19 -12.80 -1.18 15.93
C CYS A 19 -11.51 -2.01 15.92
N GLY A 20 -10.78 -2.07 17.03
CA GLY A 20 -9.51 -2.78 17.07
C GLY A 20 -8.84 -2.81 18.42
N ILE A 21 -7.69 -3.49 18.47
CA ILE A 21 -6.90 -3.72 19.68
C ILE A 21 -5.43 -3.50 19.37
N ILE A 22 -4.68 -2.95 20.32
CA ILE A 22 -3.21 -2.99 20.31
C ILE A 22 -2.78 -3.85 21.49
N GLU A 23 -2.04 -4.92 21.19
CA GLU A 23 -1.34 -5.72 22.18
C GLU A 23 0.12 -5.26 22.24
N ALA A 24 0.55 -4.81 23.42
CA ALA A 24 1.89 -4.29 23.66
C ALA A 24 2.76 -5.37 24.34
N LYS A 25 3.93 -5.66 23.78
CA LYS A 25 4.90 -6.60 24.36
C LYS A 25 6.19 -5.92 24.78
N ARG A 26 6.87 -6.53 25.75
CA ARG A 26 8.22 -6.11 26.16
C ARG A 26 9.21 -6.37 25.03
N GLU A 27 10.24 -5.54 24.97
CA GLU A 27 11.36 -5.68 24.05
C GLU A 27 11.97 -7.10 24.11
N GLY A 28 12.33 -7.65 22.94
CA GLY A 28 12.90 -8.99 22.82
C GLY A 28 11.90 -10.15 22.84
N SER A 29 10.60 -9.88 22.96
CA SER A 29 9.55 -10.91 22.89
C SER A 29 9.22 -11.27 21.44
N ASP A 30 9.03 -12.56 21.14
CA ASP A 30 8.51 -12.97 19.83
C ASP A 30 7.02 -12.64 19.68
N LEU A 31 6.69 -11.86 18.66
CA LEU A 31 5.31 -11.48 18.33
C LEU A 31 4.54 -12.61 17.62
N GLY A 32 5.19 -13.70 17.20
CA GLY A 32 4.57 -14.80 16.45
C GLY A 32 3.38 -15.49 17.14
N GLY A 33 3.44 -15.69 18.46
CA GLY A 33 2.35 -16.30 19.25
C GLY A 33 1.26 -15.33 19.71
N VAL A 34 1.43 -14.03 19.44
CA VAL A 34 0.55 -12.96 19.95
C VAL A 34 -0.74 -12.87 19.14
N ALA A 35 -0.68 -13.16 17.84
CA ALA A 35 -1.84 -13.16 16.96
C ALA A 35 -3.02 -14.01 17.48
N GLU A 36 -2.75 -15.18 18.07
CA GLU A 36 -3.78 -16.06 18.65
C GLU A 36 -4.36 -15.50 19.95
N GLN A 37 -3.60 -14.66 20.68
CA GLN A 37 -4.09 -13.95 21.86
C GLN A 37 -4.96 -12.74 21.45
N SER A 38 -4.53 -11.96 20.46
CA SER A 38 -5.27 -10.81 19.92
C SER A 38 -6.65 -11.21 19.37
N GLY A 39 -6.74 -12.36 18.69
CA GLY A 39 -7.98 -12.89 18.15
C GLY A 39 -9.02 -13.26 19.22
N ARG A 40 -8.58 -13.68 20.41
CA ARG A 40 -9.49 -14.00 21.55
C ARG A 40 -10.17 -12.74 22.09
N TYR A 41 -9.45 -11.62 22.17
CA TYR A 41 -10.01 -10.35 22.62
C TYR A 41 -10.93 -9.69 21.58
N ALA A 42 -10.60 -9.86 20.30
CA ALA A 42 -11.39 -9.33 19.19
C ALA A 42 -12.85 -9.83 19.21
N MET A 43 -13.10 -11.00 19.80
CA MET A 43 -14.41 -11.64 19.96
C MET A 43 -15.08 -11.36 21.32
N SER A 44 -14.38 -10.73 22.27
CA SER A 44 -14.91 -10.51 23.62
C SER A 44 -16.04 -9.48 23.62
N THR A 45 -17.20 -9.87 24.16
CA THR A 45 -18.38 -9.01 24.26
C THR A 45 -18.25 -8.07 25.45
N VAL A 46 -17.77 -6.85 25.19
CA VAL A 46 -17.83 -5.74 26.15
C VAL A 46 -19.29 -5.26 26.28
N LYS A 47 -19.96 -5.60 27.39
CA LYS A 47 -21.42 -5.42 27.62
C LYS A 47 -21.99 -4.01 27.44
N PHE A 48 -21.17 -2.98 27.24
CA PHE A 48 -21.60 -1.57 27.17
C PHE A 48 -20.86 -0.75 26.11
N ILE A 49 -20.20 -1.40 25.15
CA ILE A 49 -19.40 -0.71 24.13
C ILE A 49 -19.98 -1.03 22.76
N GLU A 50 -20.35 0.02 22.02
CA GLU A 50 -20.72 -0.11 20.61
C GLU A 50 -19.49 -0.52 19.77
N ARG A 51 -19.72 -1.33 18.73
CA ARG A 51 -18.66 -1.88 17.88
C ARG A 51 -18.92 -1.52 16.42
N TRP A 52 -17.84 -1.38 15.65
CA TRP A 52 -17.92 -1.26 14.19
C TRP A 52 -18.21 -2.59 13.50
N ALA A 53 -17.81 -3.71 14.11
CA ALA A 53 -18.15 -5.05 13.65
C ALA A 53 -19.42 -5.57 14.34
N ALA A 54 -20.10 -6.51 13.68
CA ALA A 54 -21.21 -7.24 14.29
C ALA A 54 -20.73 -8.01 15.55
N ASN A 55 -21.64 -8.25 16.50
CA ASN A 55 -21.28 -8.79 17.80
C ASN A 55 -20.63 -10.19 17.73
N ASP A 56 -20.98 -10.97 16.71
CA ASP A 56 -20.48 -12.31 16.41
C ASP A 56 -19.21 -12.34 15.55
N GLN A 57 -18.70 -11.17 15.15
CA GLN A 57 -17.49 -11.02 14.34
C GLN A 57 -16.34 -10.45 15.18
N PRO A 58 -15.07 -10.74 14.81
CA PRO A 58 -13.93 -10.12 15.47
C PRO A 58 -13.87 -8.61 15.17
N LEU A 59 -13.25 -7.84 16.06
CA LEU A 59 -12.86 -6.46 15.74
C LEU A 59 -11.88 -6.45 14.55
N PRO A 60 -12.07 -5.56 13.56
CA PRO A 60 -11.29 -5.59 12.32
C PRO A 60 -9.78 -5.43 12.48
N PHE A 61 -9.34 -4.52 13.34
CA PHE A 61 -7.95 -4.07 13.36
C PHE A 61 -7.18 -4.60 14.56
N LEU A 62 -6.19 -5.45 14.30
CA LEU A 62 -5.32 -5.97 15.35
C LEU A 62 -3.89 -5.47 15.14
N TYR A 63 -3.33 -4.85 16.16
CA TYR A 63 -1.92 -4.46 16.22
C TYR A 63 -1.18 -5.26 17.27
N GLU A 64 0.06 -5.62 16.94
CA GLU A 64 1.02 -6.22 17.86
C GLU A 64 2.24 -5.30 17.85
N ALA A 65 2.63 -4.76 19.01
CA ALA A 65 3.67 -3.73 19.06
C ALA A 65 4.68 -3.92 20.19
N THR A 66 5.94 -3.62 19.88
CA THR A 66 7.00 -3.32 20.86
C THR A 66 7.45 -1.86 20.68
N ASN A 67 8.52 -1.45 21.35
CA ASN A 67 9.18 -0.17 21.10
C ASN A 67 9.87 -0.06 19.72
N HIS A 68 10.06 -1.18 19.01
CA HIS A 68 10.80 -1.22 17.74
C HIS A 68 10.04 -1.83 16.56
N GLU A 69 9.03 -2.66 16.82
CA GLU A 69 8.28 -3.36 15.79
C GLU A 69 6.78 -3.10 15.96
N VAL A 70 6.11 -2.76 14.86
CA VAL A 70 4.65 -2.71 14.78
C VAL A 70 4.21 -3.70 13.72
N ARG A 71 3.31 -4.60 14.09
CA ARG A 71 2.60 -5.48 13.16
C ARG A 71 1.13 -5.13 13.13
N PHE A 72 0.52 -5.36 11.99
CA PHE A 72 -0.90 -5.13 11.76
C PHE A 72 -1.54 -6.28 11.03
N ARG A 73 -2.77 -6.59 11.43
CA ARG A 73 -3.65 -7.56 10.79
C ARG A 73 -5.04 -6.95 10.65
N ASP A 74 -5.63 -7.15 9.49
CA ASP A 74 -7.04 -6.84 9.23
C ASP A 74 -7.80 -8.16 9.14
N GLU A 75 -8.68 -8.42 10.10
CA GLU A 75 -9.48 -9.66 10.19
C GLU A 75 -10.50 -9.80 9.05
N ARG A 76 -10.69 -8.74 8.25
CA ARG A 76 -11.58 -8.73 7.09
C ARG A 76 -10.90 -9.19 5.79
N ASP A 77 -9.58 -9.36 5.81
CA ASP A 77 -8.84 -9.91 4.66
C ASP A 77 -9.26 -11.38 4.41
N PRO A 78 -9.21 -11.90 3.16
CA PRO A 78 -9.57 -13.30 2.89
C PRO A 78 -8.73 -14.32 3.66
N HIS A 79 -7.46 -13.97 3.89
CA HIS A 79 -6.50 -14.73 4.69
C HIS A 79 -5.78 -13.75 5.62
N PRO A 80 -6.39 -13.38 6.77
CA PRO A 80 -5.81 -12.42 7.70
C PRO A 80 -4.43 -12.87 8.15
N ARG A 81 -3.44 -11.99 8.00
CA ARG A 81 -2.06 -12.26 8.39
C ARG A 81 -1.39 -10.99 8.86
N SER A 82 -0.74 -11.09 10.03
CA SER A 82 0.07 -10.02 10.60
C SER A 82 1.23 -9.67 9.66
N ARG A 83 1.44 -8.37 9.46
CA ARG A 83 2.48 -7.81 8.58
C ARG A 83 3.16 -6.63 9.27
N ASN A 84 4.44 -6.46 9.03
CA ASN A 84 5.22 -5.36 9.59
C ASN A 84 4.76 -4.03 8.98
N LEU A 85 4.63 -3.02 9.83
CA LEU A 85 4.41 -1.63 9.48
C LEU A 85 5.58 -0.80 9.99
N PHE A 86 5.79 0.33 9.30
CA PHE A 86 6.73 1.34 9.77
C PHE A 86 6.17 2.16 10.95
N HIS A 87 4.84 2.36 11.01
CA HIS A 87 4.16 3.07 12.08
C HIS A 87 2.68 2.64 12.21
N PHE A 88 1.92 3.24 13.12
CA PHE A 88 0.47 3.06 13.17
C PHE A 88 -0.21 3.88 12.07
N HIS A 89 -1.33 3.36 11.55
CA HIS A 89 -2.19 4.12 10.64
C HIS A 89 -2.91 5.26 11.39
N LYS A 90 -3.26 6.31 10.65
CA LYS A 90 -4.09 7.41 11.16
C LYS A 90 -5.53 6.94 11.46
N PRO A 91 -6.20 7.53 12.48
CA PRO A 91 -7.60 7.24 12.77
C PRO A 91 -8.52 7.44 11.55
N GLU A 92 -8.26 8.47 10.74
CA GLU A 92 -9.05 8.78 9.54
C GLU A 92 -8.97 7.64 8.51
N THR A 93 -7.77 7.08 8.30
CA THR A 93 -7.55 5.93 7.42
C THR A 93 -8.34 4.71 7.89
N LEU A 94 -8.31 4.42 9.19
CA LEU A 94 -9.06 3.31 9.77
C LEU A 94 -10.57 3.51 9.60
N LYS A 95 -11.07 4.74 9.79
CA LYS A 95 -12.47 5.11 9.56
C LYS A 95 -12.87 4.85 8.11
N GLU A 96 -12.11 5.35 7.14
CA GLU A 96 -12.40 5.17 5.71
C GLU A 96 -12.50 3.68 5.35
N TRP A 97 -11.58 2.86 5.86
CA TRP A 97 -11.63 1.41 5.62
C TRP A 97 -12.84 0.74 6.26
N LEU A 98 -13.32 1.22 7.41
CA LEU A 98 -14.53 0.70 8.05
C LEU A 98 -15.79 1.08 7.24
N GLU A 99 -15.87 2.33 6.77
CA GLU A 99 -16.98 2.82 5.94
C GLU A 99 -17.03 2.13 4.57
N GLU A 100 -15.87 1.93 3.91
CA GLU A 100 -15.76 1.16 2.67
C GLU A 100 -16.38 -0.25 2.85
N ALA A 101 -16.17 -0.87 4.00
CA ALA A 101 -16.70 -2.20 4.29
C ALA A 101 -18.22 -2.21 4.47
N ILE A 102 -18.79 -1.20 5.13
CA ILE A 102 -20.24 -1.09 5.30
C ILE A 102 -20.93 -0.91 3.95
N ASN A 103 -20.39 -0.04 3.09
CA ASN A 103 -20.99 0.31 1.81
C ASN A 103 -21.08 -0.86 0.83
N VAL A 104 -20.25 -1.90 0.98
CA VAL A 104 -20.27 -3.10 0.13
C VAL A 104 -21.14 -4.24 0.69
N GLY A 105 -21.70 -4.08 1.89
CA GLY A 105 -22.55 -5.07 2.56
C GLY A 105 -21.77 -6.29 3.05
N TRP A 106 -21.66 -6.45 4.37
CA TRP A 106 -20.87 -7.47 5.07
C TRP A 106 -21.31 -8.94 4.91
N ALA A 107 -22.29 -9.25 4.05
CA ALA A 107 -22.91 -10.57 4.05
C ALA A 107 -23.22 -11.06 2.63
N ASP A 108 -22.27 -11.68 1.94
CA ASP A 108 -22.46 -12.83 1.01
C ASP A 108 -21.09 -13.26 0.44
N ALA A 109 -20.58 -14.39 0.92
CA ALA A 109 -19.29 -14.95 0.53
C ALA A 109 -19.22 -15.41 -0.94
N GLY A 110 -20.31 -15.32 -1.71
CA GLY A 110 -20.40 -15.76 -3.11
C GLY A 110 -20.31 -14.67 -4.19
N SER A 111 -20.18 -13.38 -3.84
CA SER A 111 -20.19 -12.30 -4.85
C SER A 111 -18.78 -11.73 -5.13
N PRO A 112 -18.34 -11.67 -6.41
CA PRO A 112 -17.01 -11.14 -6.78
C PRO A 112 -16.79 -9.66 -6.42
N THR A 113 -17.85 -8.93 -6.05
CA THR A 113 -17.83 -7.50 -5.71
C THR A 113 -17.86 -7.22 -4.19
N LYS A 114 -17.72 -8.23 -3.33
CA LYS A 114 -17.96 -8.11 -1.87
C LYS A 114 -16.74 -8.02 -0.97
N PHE A 115 -15.59 -7.64 -1.50
CA PHE A 115 -14.38 -7.49 -0.69
C PHE A 115 -14.12 -6.02 -0.35
N ALA A 116 -14.27 -5.70 0.94
CA ALA A 116 -14.01 -4.38 1.48
C ALA A 116 -12.53 -4.00 1.51
N THR A 117 -11.64 -4.97 1.67
CA THR A 117 -10.20 -4.71 1.78
C THR A 117 -9.51 -4.81 0.42
N LEU A 118 -8.37 -4.13 0.27
CA LEU A 118 -7.53 -4.23 -0.92
C LEU A 118 -7.19 -5.70 -1.24
N ARG A 119 -6.80 -6.50 -0.24
CA ARG A 119 -6.43 -7.92 -0.44
C ARG A 119 -7.58 -8.78 -0.90
N GLY A 120 -8.80 -8.47 -0.48
CA GLY A 120 -9.98 -9.17 -1.00
C GLY A 120 -10.32 -8.74 -2.43
N ARG A 121 -10.24 -7.46 -2.76
CA ARG A 121 -10.46 -6.99 -4.15
C ARG A 121 -9.46 -7.60 -5.13
N LEU A 122 -8.22 -7.83 -4.69
CA LEU A 122 -7.19 -8.50 -5.48
C LEU A 122 -7.55 -9.95 -5.87
N GLN A 123 -8.41 -10.65 -5.11
CA GLN A 123 -8.79 -12.03 -5.46
C GLN A 123 -9.62 -12.11 -6.75
N ASN A 124 -10.35 -11.04 -7.08
CA ASN A 124 -11.35 -11.02 -8.14
C ASN A 124 -10.98 -10.08 -9.30
N LEU A 125 -9.68 -9.92 -9.57
CA LEU A 125 -9.24 -9.22 -10.78
C LEU A 125 -9.78 -9.94 -12.03
N PRO A 126 -10.46 -9.23 -12.95
CA PRO A 126 -10.89 -9.80 -14.23
C PRO A 126 -9.72 -10.30 -15.08
N GLU A 127 -10.02 -11.08 -16.11
CA GLU A 127 -9.00 -11.53 -17.06
C GLU A 127 -8.22 -10.36 -17.68
N LEU A 128 -6.95 -10.60 -17.99
CA LEU A 128 -6.10 -9.63 -18.65
C LEU A 128 -6.49 -9.52 -20.12
N ASN A 129 -6.83 -8.32 -20.60
CA ASN A 129 -6.87 -8.09 -22.05
C ASN A 129 -5.43 -8.15 -22.58
N THR A 130 -5.17 -9.11 -23.47
CA THR A 130 -3.85 -9.41 -24.04
C THR A 130 -3.62 -8.84 -25.45
N GLU A 131 -4.63 -8.23 -26.09
CA GLU A 131 -4.61 -7.86 -27.52
C GLU A 131 -3.43 -6.97 -27.92
N LYS A 132 -2.94 -6.12 -27.02
CA LYS A 132 -1.83 -5.18 -27.25
C LYS A 132 -0.59 -5.49 -26.42
N LEU A 133 -0.54 -6.65 -25.77
CA LEU A 133 0.55 -7.02 -24.88
C LEU A 133 1.47 -8.03 -25.53
N ARG A 134 2.78 -7.84 -25.35
CA ARG A 134 3.79 -8.86 -25.71
C ARG A 134 3.71 -10.02 -24.71
N ALA A 135 4.11 -11.21 -25.13
CA ALA A 135 4.12 -12.40 -24.28
C ALA A 135 4.86 -12.19 -22.95
N CYS A 136 5.98 -11.46 -22.94
CA CYS A 136 6.70 -11.12 -21.71
C CYS A 136 5.91 -10.21 -20.76
N GLN A 137 5.12 -9.26 -21.29
CA GLN A 137 4.29 -8.37 -20.49
C GLN A 137 3.09 -9.11 -19.90
N ILE A 138 2.50 -10.02 -20.69
CA ILE A 138 1.43 -10.92 -20.23
C ILE A 138 1.93 -11.78 -19.06
N ALA A 139 3.08 -12.45 -19.24
CA ALA A 139 3.68 -13.27 -18.19
C ALA A 139 4.01 -12.45 -16.93
N ALA A 140 4.55 -11.24 -17.10
CA ALA A 140 4.85 -10.33 -16.00
C ALA A 140 3.61 -9.94 -15.19
N ILE A 141 2.55 -9.49 -15.86
CA ILE A 141 1.29 -9.07 -15.21
C ILE A 141 0.64 -10.25 -14.48
N HIS A 142 0.55 -11.43 -15.12
CA HIS A 142 0.02 -12.61 -14.44
C HIS A 142 0.86 -13.00 -13.22
N GLY A 143 2.19 -12.93 -13.30
CA GLY A 143 3.08 -13.19 -12.17
C GLY A 143 2.87 -12.22 -11.01
N ILE A 144 2.76 -10.92 -11.30
CA ILE A 144 2.46 -9.88 -10.31
C ILE A 144 1.11 -10.15 -9.65
N GLU A 145 0.05 -10.36 -10.43
CA GLU A 145 -1.30 -10.59 -9.90
C GLU A 145 -1.40 -11.87 -9.08
N ALA A 146 -0.73 -12.95 -9.51
CA ALA A 146 -0.65 -14.18 -8.73
C ALA A 146 0.07 -13.96 -7.39
N SER A 147 1.18 -13.19 -7.38
CA SER A 147 1.90 -12.84 -6.17
C SER A 147 1.03 -12.02 -5.20
N LEU A 148 0.33 -11.01 -5.72
CA LEU A 148 -0.57 -10.15 -4.95
C LEU A 148 -1.76 -10.94 -4.38
N LYS A 149 -2.37 -11.84 -5.16
CA LYS A 149 -3.43 -12.76 -4.70
C LYS A 149 -2.96 -13.67 -3.57
N ALA A 150 -1.71 -14.15 -3.66
CA ALA A 150 -1.08 -14.96 -2.62
C ALA A 150 -0.65 -14.14 -1.37
N GLY A 151 -0.98 -12.85 -1.31
CA GLY A 151 -0.66 -12.00 -0.16
C GLY A 151 0.84 -11.74 0.02
N LYS A 152 1.64 -11.86 -1.06
CA LYS A 152 3.08 -11.57 -1.05
C LYS A 152 3.28 -10.08 -1.38
N PRO A 153 3.61 -9.22 -0.39
CA PRO A 153 3.62 -7.77 -0.56
C PRO A 153 4.82 -7.25 -1.36
N ARG A 154 5.83 -8.09 -1.60
CA ARG A 154 7.04 -7.74 -2.35
C ARG A 154 7.24 -8.74 -3.48
N ALA A 155 7.48 -8.23 -4.68
CA ALA A 155 7.79 -9.00 -5.87
C ALA A 155 8.95 -8.33 -6.61
N LEU A 156 9.78 -9.14 -7.28
CA LEU A 156 10.83 -8.68 -8.17
C LEU A 156 10.52 -9.17 -9.58
N LEU A 157 10.44 -8.24 -10.53
CA LEU A 157 10.20 -8.53 -11.93
C LEU A 157 11.48 -8.24 -12.73
N GLN A 158 12.09 -9.28 -13.29
CA GLN A 158 13.25 -9.15 -14.15
C GLN A 158 12.82 -9.15 -15.62
N MET A 159 13.08 -8.05 -16.31
CA MET A 159 12.73 -7.87 -17.71
C MET A 159 13.91 -7.23 -18.45
N ALA A 160 14.16 -7.67 -19.69
CA ALA A 160 15.18 -7.07 -20.53
C ALA A 160 14.84 -5.60 -20.87
N THR A 161 15.84 -4.75 -21.02
CA THR A 161 15.65 -3.36 -21.50
C THR A 161 14.95 -3.35 -22.86
N GLY A 162 14.01 -2.42 -23.06
CA GLY A 162 13.21 -2.34 -24.30
C GLY A 162 12.07 -3.36 -24.41
N SER A 163 11.91 -4.28 -23.44
CA SER A 163 10.79 -5.24 -23.43
C SER A 163 9.43 -4.64 -23.03
N GLY A 164 9.41 -3.35 -22.64
CA GLY A 164 8.20 -2.60 -22.29
C GLY A 164 7.87 -2.63 -20.80
N LYS A 165 8.89 -2.45 -19.92
CA LYS A 165 8.73 -2.41 -18.46
C LYS A 165 7.74 -1.34 -18.01
N THR A 166 7.92 -0.10 -18.45
CA THR A 166 7.05 1.04 -18.12
C THR A 166 5.62 0.79 -18.58
N TYR A 167 5.41 0.36 -19.82
CA TYR A 167 4.08 -0.02 -20.32
C TYR A 167 3.42 -1.13 -19.47
N THR A 168 4.21 -2.12 -19.02
CA THR A 168 3.73 -3.19 -18.12
C THR A 168 3.29 -2.62 -16.78
N ALA A 169 4.08 -1.71 -16.20
CA ALA A 169 3.75 -1.04 -14.94
C ALA A 169 2.50 -0.15 -15.04
N VAL A 170 2.36 0.65 -16.12
CA VAL A 170 1.17 1.45 -16.37
C VAL A 170 -0.07 0.56 -16.52
N THR A 171 0.05 -0.56 -17.26
CA THR A 171 -1.02 -1.55 -17.40
C THR A 171 -1.43 -2.12 -16.05
N GLN A 172 -0.46 -2.48 -15.20
CA GLN A 172 -0.73 -3.01 -13.86
C GLN A 172 -1.40 -1.96 -12.96
N ILE A 173 -0.89 -0.73 -12.93
CA ILE A 173 -1.47 0.37 -12.12
C ILE A 173 -2.90 0.66 -12.57
N TYR A 174 -3.17 0.71 -13.88
CA TYR A 174 -4.53 0.84 -14.40
C TYR A 174 -5.45 -0.27 -13.87
N ARG A 175 -5.01 -1.54 -13.95
CA ARG A 175 -5.82 -2.68 -13.48
C ARG A 175 -6.10 -2.60 -11.99
N LEU A 176 -5.09 -2.24 -11.19
CA LEU A 176 -5.26 -2.07 -9.74
C LEU A 176 -6.16 -0.87 -9.42
N ALA A 177 -6.04 0.24 -10.14
CA ALA A 177 -6.89 1.42 -9.95
C ALA A 177 -8.35 1.12 -10.31
N LYS A 178 -8.59 0.41 -11.42
CA LYS A 178 -9.93 0.13 -11.91
C LYS A 178 -10.63 -0.98 -11.11
N PHE A 179 -9.94 -2.08 -10.85
CA PHE A 179 -10.55 -3.30 -10.30
C PHE A 179 -10.25 -3.50 -8.82
N ALA A 180 -9.02 -3.21 -8.37
CA ALA A 180 -8.65 -3.30 -6.95
C ALA A 180 -8.91 -2.01 -6.16
N LYS A 181 -9.34 -0.93 -6.84
CA LYS A 181 -9.65 0.37 -6.26
C LYS A 181 -8.54 0.92 -5.36
N ILE A 182 -7.27 0.75 -5.75
CA ILE A 182 -6.17 1.43 -5.05
C ILE A 182 -6.42 2.94 -5.09
N LYS A 183 -6.19 3.65 -3.99
CA LYS A 183 -6.31 5.10 -3.88
C LYS A 183 -5.15 5.80 -4.56
N ARG A 184 -3.90 5.41 -4.25
CA ARG A 184 -2.68 6.09 -4.71
C ARG A 184 -1.56 5.11 -5.04
N ALA A 185 -0.85 5.38 -6.12
CA ALA A 185 0.34 4.63 -6.54
C ALA A 185 1.57 5.55 -6.60
N LEU A 186 2.71 5.04 -6.15
CA LEU A 186 4.01 5.68 -6.31
C LEU A 186 4.83 4.92 -7.37
N PHE A 187 5.33 5.64 -8.36
CA PHE A 187 6.24 5.12 -9.38
C PHE A 187 7.61 5.77 -9.20
N LEU A 188 8.56 4.99 -8.71
CA LEU A 188 9.93 5.43 -8.44
C LEU A 188 10.84 5.17 -9.64
N VAL A 189 11.65 6.17 -9.95
CA VAL A 189 12.70 6.11 -10.98
C VAL A 189 14.03 6.53 -10.39
N ASP A 190 15.11 6.21 -11.11
CA ASP A 190 16.47 6.55 -10.69
C ASP A 190 16.81 8.05 -10.89
N ARG A 191 16.25 8.68 -11.93
CA ARG A 191 16.57 10.07 -12.33
C ARG A 191 15.44 10.74 -13.12
N GLY A 192 15.49 12.07 -13.20
CA GLY A 192 14.42 12.94 -13.68
C GLY A 192 13.95 12.64 -15.10
N ASN A 193 14.88 12.42 -16.05
CA ASN A 193 14.50 12.11 -17.43
C ASN A 193 13.71 10.79 -17.56
N LEU A 194 13.99 9.79 -16.72
CA LEU A 194 13.20 8.57 -16.63
C LEU A 194 11.81 8.84 -16.06
N GLY A 195 11.70 9.79 -15.13
CA GLY A 195 10.42 10.27 -14.59
C GLY A 195 9.56 10.91 -15.67
N THR A 196 10.13 11.81 -16.47
CA THR A 196 9.45 12.43 -17.61
C THR A 196 8.99 11.37 -18.63
N ASN A 197 9.88 10.44 -19.00
CA ASN A 197 9.53 9.34 -19.91
C ASN A 197 8.40 8.47 -19.36
N ALA A 198 8.40 8.17 -18.06
CA ALA A 198 7.34 7.43 -17.42
C ALA A 198 6.01 8.20 -17.47
N LYS A 199 6.03 9.51 -17.19
CA LYS A 199 4.84 10.37 -17.27
C LYS A 199 4.26 10.39 -18.68
N ASP A 200 5.11 10.53 -19.70
CA ASP A 200 4.69 10.49 -21.11
C ASP A 200 4.02 9.14 -21.45
N GLU A 201 4.57 8.02 -20.95
CA GLU A 201 3.97 6.70 -21.12
C GLU A 201 2.56 6.62 -20.48
N PHE A 202 2.38 7.16 -19.27
CA PHE A 202 1.06 7.26 -18.64
C PHE A 202 0.09 8.14 -19.46
N GLU A 203 0.54 9.28 -19.97
CA GLU A 203 -0.29 10.18 -20.79
C GLU A 203 -0.69 9.56 -22.13
N GLN A 204 0.19 8.75 -22.72
CA GLN A 204 -0.09 8.08 -23.98
C GLN A 204 -0.84 6.77 -23.83
N PHE A 205 -0.85 6.15 -22.64
CA PHE A 205 -1.54 4.90 -22.41
C PHE A 205 -3.05 5.01 -22.69
N VAL A 206 -3.54 4.16 -23.58
CA VAL A 206 -4.96 4.06 -23.94
C VAL A 206 -5.59 2.90 -23.16
N ILE A 207 -6.65 3.21 -22.41
CA ILE A 207 -7.36 2.21 -21.63
C ILE A 207 -8.03 1.19 -22.57
N PRO A 208 -7.79 -0.13 -22.38
CA PRO A 208 -8.46 -1.17 -23.16
C PRO A 208 -9.98 -1.07 -23.08
N HIS A 209 -10.66 -1.22 -24.22
CA HIS A 209 -12.11 -1.13 -24.41
C HIS A 209 -12.77 0.25 -24.16
N ASP A 210 -12.10 1.19 -23.50
CA ASP A 210 -12.60 2.58 -23.33
C ASP A 210 -12.14 3.48 -24.48
N GLY A 211 -10.89 3.31 -24.93
CA GLY A 211 -10.29 4.12 -25.99
C GLY A 211 -9.80 5.49 -25.53
N ARG A 212 -10.17 5.93 -24.32
CA ARG A 212 -9.63 7.14 -23.67
C ARG A 212 -8.23 6.94 -23.08
N LYS A 213 -7.52 8.04 -22.89
CA LYS A 213 -6.20 8.05 -22.24
C LYS A 213 -6.34 7.82 -20.73
N PHE A 214 -5.33 7.19 -20.11
CA PHE A 214 -5.28 7.01 -18.65
C PHE A 214 -5.51 8.31 -17.88
N THR A 215 -4.86 9.39 -18.32
CA THR A 215 -4.91 10.70 -17.68
C THR A 215 -6.25 11.41 -17.79
N GLN A 216 -7.18 10.91 -18.61
CA GLN A 216 -8.56 11.39 -18.61
C GLN A 216 -9.39 10.82 -17.45
N HIS A 217 -8.91 9.76 -16.79
CA HIS A 217 -9.57 9.14 -15.63
C HIS A 217 -8.78 9.33 -14.33
N TYR A 218 -7.46 9.43 -14.43
CA TYR A 218 -6.55 9.34 -13.29
C TYR A 218 -5.44 10.39 -13.40
N ASN A 219 -5.36 11.30 -12.43
CA ASN A 219 -4.30 12.31 -12.40
C ASN A 219 -2.93 11.68 -12.16
N VAL A 220 -1.95 12.09 -12.96
CA VAL A 220 -0.55 11.65 -12.89
C VAL A 220 0.33 12.87 -12.72
N ASN A 221 1.10 12.92 -11.63
CA ASN A 221 1.94 14.06 -11.30
C ASN A 221 3.38 13.63 -11.05
N LEU A 222 4.32 14.44 -11.56
CA LEU A 222 5.71 14.37 -11.12
C LEU A 222 5.82 15.06 -9.76
N LEU A 223 6.51 14.42 -8.82
CA LEU A 223 6.72 15.00 -7.50
C LEU A 223 7.70 16.17 -7.60
N GLY A 224 7.22 17.34 -7.18
CA GLY A 224 8.04 18.55 -7.06
C GLY A 224 8.10 19.04 -5.62
N ARG A 225 8.59 20.27 -5.44
CA ARG A 225 8.75 20.91 -4.12
C ARG A 225 7.44 21.08 -3.36
N ALA A 226 6.33 21.26 -4.07
CA ALA A 226 5.00 21.45 -3.50
C ALA A 226 4.42 20.21 -2.80
N GLY A 227 5.10 19.07 -2.84
CA GLY A 227 4.64 17.82 -2.25
C GLY A 227 3.64 17.08 -3.12
N ILE A 228 2.90 16.15 -2.51
CA ILE A 228 1.99 15.25 -3.22
C ILE A 228 0.57 15.83 -3.17
N PRO A 229 -0.04 16.25 -4.30
CA PRO A 229 -1.39 16.80 -4.29
C PRO A 229 -2.44 15.75 -3.90
N ASP A 230 -3.48 16.15 -3.15
CA ASP A 230 -4.55 15.26 -2.65
C ASP A 230 -5.24 14.46 -3.77
N ALA A 231 -5.55 15.10 -4.90
CA ALA A 231 -6.27 14.47 -6.01
C ALA A 231 -5.40 13.63 -6.96
N THR A 232 -4.16 13.30 -6.58
CA THR A 232 -3.21 12.53 -7.42
C THR A 232 -3.48 11.03 -7.33
N LYS A 233 -3.59 10.35 -8.48
CA LYS A 233 -3.71 8.88 -8.53
C LYS A 233 -2.34 8.22 -8.62
N VAL A 234 -1.46 8.77 -9.44
CA VAL A 234 -0.09 8.27 -9.63
C VAL A 234 0.89 9.41 -9.40
N THR A 235 1.78 9.21 -8.43
CA THR A 235 2.91 10.09 -8.18
C THR A 235 4.15 9.45 -8.79
N ILE A 236 4.84 10.17 -9.67
CA ILE A 236 6.12 9.75 -10.25
C ILE A 236 7.22 10.54 -9.56
N SER A 237 8.25 9.89 -9.04
CA SER A 237 9.32 10.57 -8.33
C SER A 237 10.66 9.86 -8.52
N THR A 238 11.74 10.63 -8.45
CA THR A 238 13.06 10.07 -8.14
C THR A 238 13.09 9.58 -6.68
N ILE A 239 14.00 8.68 -6.35
CA ILE A 239 14.18 8.21 -4.96
C ILE A 239 14.67 9.35 -4.07
N GLN A 240 15.55 10.19 -4.60
CA GLN A 240 16.15 11.36 -3.98
C GLN A 240 15.08 12.38 -3.60
N ARG A 241 14.17 12.69 -4.53
CA ARG A 241 13.05 13.60 -4.29
C ARG A 241 12.08 13.05 -3.27
N MET A 242 11.74 11.76 -3.32
CA MET A 242 10.92 11.15 -2.27
C MET A 242 11.59 11.23 -0.90
N TYR A 243 12.90 10.92 -0.82
CA TYR A 243 13.65 10.99 0.42
C TYR A 243 13.68 12.41 0.99
N SER A 244 13.91 13.41 0.13
CA SER A 244 13.80 14.83 0.47
C SER A 244 12.43 15.18 1.06
N GLN A 245 11.34 14.74 0.41
CA GLN A 245 9.97 14.98 0.88
C GLN A 245 9.66 14.26 2.20
N LEU A 246 10.16 13.03 2.38
CA LEU A 246 10.02 12.27 3.62
C LEU A 246 10.76 12.92 4.79
N THR A 247 11.95 13.48 4.55
CA THR A 247 12.82 14.05 5.60
C THR A 247 12.64 15.56 5.80
N GLY A 248 11.92 16.25 4.90
CA GLY A 248 11.80 17.70 4.90
C GLY A 248 13.10 18.42 4.48
N GLN A 249 14.09 17.70 3.97
CA GLN A 249 15.33 18.27 3.46
C GLN A 249 15.08 18.89 2.08
N GLU A 250 15.53 20.12 1.85
CA GLU A 250 15.43 20.71 0.52
C GLU A 250 16.35 19.97 -0.46
N LEU A 251 15.83 19.72 -1.65
CA LEU A 251 16.57 19.14 -2.77
C LEU A 251 16.43 20.10 -3.96
N ASP A 252 17.58 20.48 -4.52
CA ASP A 252 17.64 21.27 -5.72
C ASP A 252 17.15 20.47 -6.93
N ASP A 253 16.57 21.15 -7.92
CA ASP A 253 15.93 20.48 -9.05
C ASP A 253 16.95 19.85 -10.00
N GLU A 254 18.17 20.40 -10.07
CA GLU A 254 19.29 19.78 -10.80
C GLU A 254 19.74 18.45 -10.19
N ALA A 255 19.54 18.26 -8.88
CA ALA A 255 19.92 17.01 -8.21
C ALA A 255 19.06 15.81 -8.64
N ASP A 256 17.86 16.06 -9.18
CA ASP A 256 17.01 15.01 -9.74
C ASP A 256 17.53 14.47 -11.07
N GLU A 257 18.41 15.19 -11.79
CA GLU A 257 18.96 14.73 -13.05
C GLU A 257 20.01 13.62 -12.89
N HIS A 258 20.59 13.50 -11.70
CA HIS A 258 21.65 12.55 -11.37
C HIS A 258 21.10 11.29 -10.69
N SER A 259 21.66 10.12 -11.01
CA SER A 259 21.28 8.86 -10.36
C SER A 259 21.72 8.84 -8.89
N GLY A 260 20.97 8.14 -8.03
CA GLY A 260 21.29 8.05 -6.61
C GLY A 260 22.66 7.39 -6.40
N PHE A 261 22.96 6.40 -7.23
CA PHE A 261 24.24 5.72 -7.28
C PHE A 261 25.42 6.63 -7.65
N GLU A 262 25.26 7.57 -8.58
CA GLU A 262 26.30 8.55 -8.94
C GLU A 262 26.58 9.53 -7.79
N ILE A 263 25.53 9.92 -7.05
CA ILE A 263 25.66 10.78 -5.87
C ILE A 263 26.35 10.03 -4.73
N GLU A 264 25.95 8.79 -4.46
CA GLU A 264 26.54 7.96 -3.40
C GLU A 264 27.96 7.50 -3.70
N ALA A 265 28.34 7.28 -4.97
CA ALA A 265 29.72 6.99 -5.33
C ALA A 265 30.69 8.12 -4.96
N ASN A 266 30.19 9.36 -4.82
CA ASN A 266 30.94 10.52 -4.35
C ASN A 266 30.90 10.70 -2.81
N THR A 267 30.13 9.88 -2.09
CA THR A 267 29.97 9.96 -0.63
C THR A 267 30.60 8.72 0.05
N ILE A 268 31.39 8.93 1.11
CA ILE A 268 32.17 7.85 1.75
C ILE A 268 31.28 6.86 2.56
N ASN A 269 30.04 7.23 2.89
CA ASN A 269 29.13 6.41 3.71
C ASN A 269 28.17 5.58 2.85
N LYS A 270 28.27 4.25 2.95
CA LYS A 270 27.38 3.26 2.33
C LYS A 270 26.24 2.78 3.25
N GLU A 271 26.03 3.44 4.39
CA GLU A 271 24.95 3.05 5.29
C GLU A 271 23.60 3.53 4.75
N PRO A 272 22.52 2.73 4.86
CA PRO A 272 21.19 3.15 4.47
C PRO A 272 20.81 4.46 5.15
N ARG A 273 20.32 5.43 4.37
CA ARG A 273 19.90 6.72 4.94
C ARG A 273 18.72 6.52 5.88
N PRO A 274 18.79 7.02 7.13
CA PRO A 274 17.70 6.86 8.07
C PRO A 274 16.47 7.63 7.61
N VAL A 275 15.29 7.02 7.76
CA VAL A 275 13.99 7.67 7.53
C VAL A 275 13.23 7.63 8.85
N SER A 276 12.63 8.75 9.23
CA SER A 276 11.71 8.86 10.37
C SER A 276 10.27 9.01 9.88
N TYR A 277 9.30 8.81 10.78
CA TYR A 277 7.90 9.03 10.45
C TYR A 277 7.63 10.50 10.12
N ASN A 278 6.96 10.73 8.99
CA ASN A 278 6.51 12.04 8.55
C ASN A 278 4.98 12.04 8.48
N SER A 279 4.33 12.83 9.32
CA SER A 279 2.87 12.89 9.39
C SER A 279 2.22 13.48 8.13
N ASN A 280 2.97 14.23 7.30
CA ASN A 280 2.50 14.77 6.03
C ASN A 280 2.51 13.70 4.92
N ILE A 281 3.31 12.64 5.08
CA ILE A 281 3.40 11.50 4.16
C ILE A 281 3.28 10.22 5.01
N PRO A 282 2.07 9.90 5.49
CA PRO A 282 1.86 8.77 6.39
C PRO A 282 2.14 7.43 5.71
N ILE A 283 2.20 6.34 6.48
CA ILE A 283 2.59 5.03 5.95
C ILE A 283 1.57 4.44 4.96
N GLU A 284 0.33 4.93 5.03
CA GLU A 284 -0.78 4.60 4.14
C GLU A 284 -0.89 5.52 2.91
N GLU A 285 0.05 6.45 2.70
CA GLU A 285 0.01 7.41 1.60
C GLU A 285 -0.11 6.74 0.23
N PHE A 286 0.49 5.56 0.07
CA PHE A 286 0.47 4.78 -1.17
C PHE A 286 0.05 3.35 -0.93
N ASP A 287 -0.92 2.84 -1.71
CA ASP A 287 -1.32 1.44 -1.66
C ASP A 287 -0.32 0.53 -2.38
N VAL A 288 0.35 1.09 -3.40
CA VAL A 288 1.26 0.36 -4.29
C VAL A 288 2.45 1.23 -4.63
N ILE A 289 3.65 0.65 -4.56
CA ILE A 289 4.89 1.27 -4.98
C ILE A 289 5.51 0.38 -6.07
N ILE A 290 5.83 0.97 -7.22
CA ILE A 290 6.61 0.35 -8.29
C ILE A 290 7.94 1.07 -8.38
N ILE A 291 9.04 0.33 -8.37
CA ILE A 291 10.40 0.87 -8.50
C ILE A 291 10.96 0.40 -9.85
N ASP A 292 11.24 1.33 -10.74
CA ASP A 292 11.96 1.04 -11.98
C ASP A 292 13.47 1.04 -11.73
N GLU A 293 14.18 0.10 -12.35
CA GLU A 293 15.63 -0.09 -12.21
C GLU A 293 16.15 -0.17 -10.76
N CYS A 294 15.47 -0.95 -9.90
CA CYS A 294 15.73 -1.09 -8.46
C CYS A 294 17.12 -1.59 -8.03
N HIS A 295 18.04 -1.85 -8.98
CA HIS A 295 19.42 -2.25 -8.72
C HIS A 295 20.37 -1.05 -8.53
N ARG A 296 19.90 0.17 -8.84
CA ARG A 296 20.65 1.43 -8.71
C ARG A 296 20.14 2.30 -7.56
N SER A 297 19.23 1.72 -6.77
CA SER A 297 18.27 2.35 -5.87
C SER A 297 18.48 1.93 -4.43
#